data_AF-A0A2V9VFF0-F1
#
_entry.id   AF-A0A2V9VFF0-F1
#
_cell.length_a   1.000
_cell.length_b   1.000
_cell.length_c   1.000
_cell.angle_alpha   90.00
_cell.angle_beta   90.00
_cell.angle_gamma   90.00
#
_symmetry.space_group_name_H-M   'P 1'
#
loop_
_entity.id
_entity.type
_entity.pdbx_description
1 polymer ?
#
loop_
_entity_poly.entity_id
_entity_poly.type
_entity_poly.pdbx_seq_one_letter_code
_entity_poly.pdbx_strand_id
1 'polypeptide(L)'
;SSTPTYNIIVIGLLAFGGAVMLNRVGNAYEHAGELLNFGAFLAFMGVNLATFWQFAVVAKPGYKRRILVDAILPLIGFAFCALIWWNLNNLAKTVGGIWFAVGLLYVGIKTRGFRTAPVMIDFSES
;
A
#
# COMPACT_ATOMS: atom_id res chain seq x y z
N SER A 1 -14.10 -10.71 25.23
CA SER A 1 -13.42 -9.41 25.09
C SER A 1 -12.37 -9.51 24.00
N SER A 2 -12.73 -9.18 22.77
CA SER A 2 -11.88 -9.38 21.58
C SER A 2 -11.04 -8.15 21.25
N THR A 3 -10.56 -7.43 22.27
CA THR A 3 -9.62 -6.32 22.06
C THR A 3 -8.24 -6.92 21.75
N PRO A 4 -7.66 -6.65 20.57
CA PRO A 4 -6.39 -7.26 20.15
C PRO A 4 -5.21 -6.58 20.87
N THR A 5 -5.09 -6.80 22.19
CA THR A 5 -4.11 -6.14 23.08
C THR A 5 -2.68 -6.30 22.61
N TYR A 6 -2.30 -7.50 22.15
CA TYR A 6 -0.96 -7.77 21.61
C TYR A 6 -0.65 -6.94 20.36
N ASN A 7 -1.62 -6.79 19.44
CA ASN A 7 -1.41 -5.97 18.24
C ASN A 7 -1.22 -4.50 18.61
N ILE A 8 -2.00 -4.00 19.57
CA ILE A 8 -1.89 -2.61 20.04
C ILE A 8 -0.50 -2.36 20.64
N ILE A 9 0.02 -3.27 21.47
CA ILE A 9 1.36 -3.13 22.07
C ILE A 9 2.45 -3.16 20.98
N VAL A 10 2.36 -4.09 20.01
CA VAL A 10 3.33 -4.18 18.91
C VAL A 10 3.34 -2.91 18.07
N ILE A 11 2.16 -2.39 17.69
CA ILE A 11 2.03 -1.15 16.93
C ILE A 11 2.58 0.03 17.74
N GLY A 12 2.28 0.10 19.04
CA GLY A 12 2.78 1.16 19.92
C GLY A 12 4.30 1.18 20.03
N LEU A 13 4.93 0.01 20.22
CA LEU A 13 6.40 -0.11 20.26
C LEU A 13 7.04 0.28 18.92
N LEU A 14 6.46 -0.17 17.80
CA LEU A 14 6.94 0.19 16.46
C LEU A 14 6.81 1.70 16.20
N ALA A 15 5.70 2.31 16.60
CA ALA A 15 5.47 3.75 16.45
C ALA A 15 6.47 4.56 17.29
N PHE A 16 6.71 4.17 18.54
CA PHE A 16 7.68 4.82 19.41
C PHE A 16 9.11 4.68 18.85
N GLY A 17 9.52 3.47 18.46
CA GLY A 17 10.83 3.22 17.86
C GLY A 17 11.03 4.01 16.55
N GLY A 18 10.01 4.04 15.69
CA GLY A 18 10.01 4.82 14.46
C GLY A 18 10.13 6.32 14.73
N ALA A 19 9.38 6.86 15.69
CA ALA A 19 9.46 8.27 16.06
C ALA A 19 10.85 8.67 16.56
N VAL A 20 11.46 7.85 17.44
CA VAL A 20 12.82 8.09 17.94
C VAL A 20 13.85 8.01 16.82
N MET A 21 13.73 7.04 15.91
CA MET A 21 14.64 6.88 14.77
C MET A 21 14.56 8.07 13.81
N LEU A 22 13.35 8.55 13.49
CA LEU A 22 13.15 9.71 12.62
C LEU A 22 13.61 11.02 13.27
N ASN A 23 13.45 11.16 14.58
CA ASN A 23 13.93 12.32 15.34
C ASN A 23 15.47 12.44 15.34
N ARG A 24 16.20 11.34 15.15
CA ARG A 24 17.67 11.34 15.05
C ARG A 24 18.18 11.87 13.71
N VAL A 25 17.37 11.79 12.66
CA VAL A 25 17.74 12.15 11.28
C VAL A 25 17.23 13.55 10.91
N GLY A 26 16.25 14.08 11.63
CA GLY A 26 15.69 15.41 11.40
C GLY A 26 14.40 15.64 12.18
N ASN A 27 13.43 16.32 11.57
CA ASN A 27 12.11 16.54 12.17
C ASN A 27 11.23 15.29 12.01
N ALA A 28 10.99 14.58 13.12
CA ALA A 28 10.19 13.35 13.12
C ALA A 28 8.79 13.54 12.52
N TYR A 29 8.14 14.68 12.77
CA TYR A 29 6.79 14.98 12.29
C TYR A 29 6.71 15.09 10.77
N GLU A 30 7.67 15.78 10.15
CA GLU A 30 7.72 15.97 8.69
C GLU A 30 7.95 14.62 8.00
N HIS A 31 8.98 13.89 8.43
CA HIS A 31 9.30 12.58 7.85
C HIS A 31 8.19 11.54 8.07
N ALA A 32 7.51 11.57 9.23
CA ALA A 32 6.37 10.69 9.47
C ALA A 32 5.21 10.99 8.49
N GLY A 33 4.92 12.27 8.24
CA GLY A 33 3.93 12.68 7.24
C GLY A 33 4.31 12.25 5.82
N GLU A 34 5.59 12.42 5.44
CA GLU A 34 6.10 11.99 4.14
C GLU A 34 6.04 10.45 3.97
N LEU A 35 6.36 9.69 5.00
CA LEU A 35 6.24 8.22 5.02
C LEU A 35 4.78 7.76 4.88
N LEU A 36 3.85 8.47 5.54
CA LEU A 36 2.42 8.19 5.41
C LEU A 36 1.93 8.48 3.99
N ASN A 37 2.34 9.61 3.41
CA ASN A 37 2.04 9.98 2.03
C ASN A 37 2.63 8.96 1.04
N PHE A 38 3.86 8.50 1.25
CA PHE A 38 4.48 7.45 0.45
C PHE A 38 3.59 6.21 0.37
N GLY A 39 3.14 5.70 1.53
CA GLY A 39 2.29 4.52 1.61
C GLY A 39 0.93 4.75 0.95
N ALA A 40 0.32 5.91 1.17
CA ALA A 40 -0.97 6.27 0.58
C ALA A 40 -0.91 6.32 -0.95
N PHE A 41 0.08 7.00 -1.52
CA PHE A 41 0.24 7.06 -2.98
C PHE A 41 0.56 5.69 -3.57
N LEU A 42 1.38 4.88 -2.90
CA LEU A 42 1.66 3.51 -3.35
C LEU A 42 0.39 2.64 -3.38
N ALA A 43 -0.46 2.75 -2.36
CA ALA A 43 -1.75 2.06 -2.32
C ALA A 43 -2.70 2.54 -3.43
N PHE A 44 -2.81 3.86 -3.64
CA PHE A 44 -3.65 4.40 -4.72
C PHE A 44 -3.14 4.01 -6.10
N MET A 45 -1.82 3.99 -6.33
CA MET A 45 -1.23 3.45 -7.56
C MET A 45 -1.61 1.97 -7.74
N GLY A 46 -1.48 1.15 -6.69
CA GLY A 46 -1.84 -0.26 -6.72
C GLY A 46 -3.32 -0.50 -7.07
N VAL A 47 -4.24 0.26 -6.47
CA VAL A 47 -5.69 0.16 -6.76
C VAL A 47 -6.02 0.58 -8.18
N ASN A 48 -5.41 1.67 -8.68
CA ASN A 48 -5.59 2.09 -10.07
C ASN A 48 -5.09 1.04 -11.05
N LEU A 49 -3.92 0.45 -10.79
CA LEU A 49 -3.37 -0.62 -11.63
C LEU A 49 -4.22 -1.90 -11.57
N ALA A 50 -4.70 -2.28 -10.39
CA ALA A 50 -5.59 -3.43 -10.23
C ALA A 50 -6.93 -3.21 -10.97
N THR A 51 -7.47 -2.00 -10.92
CA THR A 51 -8.68 -1.61 -11.66
C THR A 51 -8.45 -1.71 -13.17
N PHE A 52 -7.34 -1.16 -13.67
CA PHE A 52 -6.95 -1.30 -15.08
C PHE A 52 -6.83 -2.78 -15.48
N TRP A 53 -6.15 -3.61 -14.68
CA TRP A 53 -6.00 -5.03 -14.97
C TRP A 53 -7.34 -5.77 -14.99
N GLN A 54 -8.20 -5.52 -14.01
CA GLN A 54 -9.49 -6.19 -13.86
C GLN A 54 -10.46 -5.83 -14.99
N PHE A 55 -10.55 -4.55 -15.38
CA PHE A 55 -11.54 -4.09 -16.35
C PHE A 55 -11.03 -4.02 -17.79
N ALA A 56 -9.72 -3.81 -18.03
CA ALA A 56 -9.15 -3.77 -19.37
C ALA A 56 -8.63 -5.14 -19.85
N VAL A 57 -7.96 -5.90 -18.98
CA VAL A 57 -7.29 -7.16 -19.36
C VAL A 57 -8.17 -8.38 -19.07
N VAL A 58 -8.61 -8.56 -17.82
CA VAL A 58 -9.34 -9.77 -17.38
C VAL A 58 -10.82 -9.73 -17.78
N ALA A 59 -11.38 -8.53 -17.97
CA ALA A 59 -12.79 -8.21 -18.23
C ALA A 59 -13.76 -9.40 -18.42
N LYS A 60 -14.73 -9.53 -17.50
CA LYS A 60 -15.70 -10.64 -17.49
C LYS A 60 -16.47 -10.77 -18.81
N PRO A 61 -16.84 -12.00 -19.24
CA PRO A 61 -17.70 -12.23 -20.39
C PRO A 61 -19.02 -11.47 -20.25
N GLY A 62 -19.39 -10.69 -21.26
CA GLY A 62 -20.64 -9.89 -21.28
C GLY A 62 -20.51 -8.44 -20.81
N TYR A 63 -19.35 -8.02 -20.31
CA TYR A 63 -19.11 -6.62 -19.95
C TYR A 63 -18.79 -5.76 -21.18
N LYS A 64 -19.56 -4.68 -21.40
CA LYS A 64 -19.25 -3.67 -22.43
C LYS A 64 -18.07 -2.81 -21.95
N ARG A 65 -16.87 -3.18 -22.39
CA ARG A 65 -15.62 -2.43 -22.11
C ARG A 65 -15.77 -0.97 -22.54
N ARG A 66 -15.69 -0.05 -21.60
CA ARG A 66 -15.60 1.40 -21.82
C ARG A 66 -14.16 1.82 -21.61
N ILE A 67 -13.34 1.70 -22.65
CA ILE A 67 -11.88 1.95 -22.60
C ILE A 67 -11.53 3.29 -21.93
N LEU A 68 -12.32 4.35 -22.18
CA LEU A 68 -12.12 5.66 -21.53
C LEU A 68 -12.22 5.60 -20.00
N VAL A 69 -13.18 4.86 -19.46
CA VAL A 69 -13.43 4.80 -18.01
C VAL A 69 -12.65 3.66 -17.36
N ASP A 70 -12.50 2.56 -18.07
CA ASP A 70 -11.94 1.33 -17.54
C ASP A 70 -10.42 1.28 -17.64
N ALA A 71 -9.83 2.07 -18.55
CA ALA A 71 -8.39 2.09 -18.76
C ALA A 71 -7.79 3.49 -18.62
N ILE A 72 -8.34 4.50 -19.29
CA ILE A 72 -7.72 5.84 -19.31
C ILE A 72 -7.81 6.51 -17.94
N LEU A 73 -8.99 6.51 -17.31
CA LEU A 73 -9.18 7.08 -15.98
C LEU A 73 -8.23 6.46 -14.92
N PRO A 74 -8.14 5.13 -14.78
CA PRO A 74 -7.19 4.50 -13.86
C PRO A 74 -5.73 4.81 -14.20
N LEU A 75 -5.35 4.83 -15.49
CA LEU A 75 -3.99 5.15 -15.90
C LEU A 75 -3.61 6.60 -15.61
N ILE A 76 -4.53 7.55 -15.80
CA ILE A 76 -4.31 8.96 -15.41
C ILE A 76 -4.17 9.07 -13.90
N GLY A 77 -5.03 8.40 -13.13
CA GLY A 77 -4.92 8.34 -11.67
C GLY A 77 -3.58 7.77 -11.21
N PHE A 78 -3.15 6.66 -11.80
CA PHE A 78 -1.84 6.07 -11.57
C PHE A 78 -0.70 7.05 -11.90
N ALA A 79 -0.74 7.68 -13.08
CA ALA A 79 0.29 8.62 -13.50
C ALA A 79 0.37 9.84 -12.57
N PHE A 80 -0.76 10.39 -12.16
CA PHE A 80 -0.81 11.51 -11.23
C PHE A 80 -0.22 11.13 -9.86
N CYS A 81 -0.62 9.98 -9.31
CA CYS A 81 -0.04 9.47 -8.07
C CYS A 81 1.46 9.20 -8.21
N ALA A 82 1.91 8.67 -9.34
CA ALA A 82 3.33 8.40 -9.61
C ALA A 82 4.16 9.68 -9.70
N LEU A 83 3.62 10.75 -10.30
CA LEU A 83 4.28 12.05 -10.39
C LEU A 83 4.47 12.70 -9.01
N ILE A 84 3.43 12.64 -8.16
CA ILE A 84 3.53 13.17 -6.79
C ILE A 84 4.48 12.32 -5.96
N TRP A 85 4.39 10.99 -6.07
CA TRP A 85 5.31 10.07 -5.41
C TRP A 85 6.77 10.29 -5.83
N TRP A 86 7.02 10.64 -7.11
CA TRP A 86 8.35 10.99 -7.58
C TRP A 86 8.90 12.29 -6.99
N ASN A 87 8.03 13.22 -6.59
CA ASN A 87 8.44 14.46 -5.93
C ASN A 87 8.59 14.32 -4.41
N LEU A 88 8.28 13.16 -3.83
CA LEU A 88 8.47 12.93 -2.39
C LEU A 88 9.95 12.90 -1.99
N ASN A 89 10.22 13.24 -0.73
CA ASN A 89 11.55 13.20 -0.14
C ASN A 89 12.21 11.81 -0.28
N ASN A 90 13.51 11.82 -0.55
CA ASN A 90 14.33 10.62 -0.73
C ASN A 90 14.37 9.74 0.53
N LEU A 91 14.27 10.36 1.71
CA LEU A 91 14.19 9.63 2.98
C LEU A 91 12.92 8.77 3.04
N ALA A 92 11.76 9.34 2.75
CA ALA A 92 10.49 8.61 2.76
C ALA A 92 10.48 7.49 1.71
N LYS A 93 11.05 7.72 0.53
CA LYS A 93 11.18 6.69 -0.52
C LYS A 93 12.08 5.52 -0.11
N THR A 94 13.20 5.79 0.55
CA THR A 94 14.15 4.75 0.96
C THR A 94 13.62 3.95 2.14
N VAL A 95 13.23 4.63 3.23
CA VAL A 95 12.68 3.96 4.43
C VAL A 95 11.36 3.25 4.11
N GLY A 96 10.45 3.93 3.41
CA GLY A 96 9.19 3.36 2.96
C GLY A 96 9.40 2.21 1.97
N GLY A 97 10.39 2.32 1.08
CA GLY A 97 10.75 1.28 0.12
C GLY A 97 11.32 0.03 0.78
N ILE A 98 12.21 0.19 1.77
CA ILE A 98 12.75 -0.95 2.56
C ILE A 98 11.60 -1.63 3.31
N TRP A 99 10.75 -0.86 3.98
CA TRP A 99 9.60 -1.40 4.70
C TRP A 99 8.65 -2.15 3.76
N PHE A 100 8.33 -1.57 2.60
CA PHE A 100 7.50 -2.20 1.59
C PHE A 100 8.13 -3.50 1.06
N ALA A 101 9.44 -3.51 0.78
CA ALA A 101 10.15 -4.70 0.32
C ALA A 101 10.12 -5.82 1.37
N VAL A 102 10.34 -5.50 2.65
CA VAL A 102 10.22 -6.46 3.76
C VAL A 102 8.80 -7.02 3.85
N GLY A 103 7.78 -6.16 3.76
CA GLY A 103 6.38 -6.58 3.74
C GLY A 103 6.04 -7.50 2.56
N LEU A 104 6.53 -7.14 1.36
CA LEU A 104 6.33 -7.93 0.15
C LEU A 104 7.02 -9.29 0.23
N LEU A 105 8.25 -9.34 0.77
CA LEU A 105 8.97 -10.59 1.04
C LEU A 105 8.24 -11.45 2.05
N TYR A 106 7.77 -10.87 3.15
CA TYR A 106 7.01 -11.59 4.17
C TYR A 106 5.73 -12.21 3.58
N VAL A 107 4.96 -11.44 2.80
CA VAL A 107 3.77 -11.94 2.11
C VAL A 107 4.14 -13.01 1.10
N GLY A 108 5.18 -12.80 0.29
CA GLY A 108 5.66 -13.76 -0.70
C GLY A 108 6.06 -15.10 -0.06
N ILE A 109 6.82 -15.08 1.04
CA ILE A 109 7.21 -16.27 1.79
C ILE A 109 5.97 -16.96 2.36
N LYS A 110 5.08 -16.21 3.02
CA LYS A 110 3.87 -16.77 3.65
C LYS A 110 2.89 -17.37 2.64
N THR A 111 2.78 -16.77 1.45
CA THR A 111 1.89 -17.25 0.37
C THR A 111 2.56 -18.26 -0.56
N ARG A 112 3.80 -18.68 -0.27
CA ARG A 112 4.63 -19.56 -1.12
C ARG A 112 4.73 -19.05 -2.55
N GLY A 113 5.01 -17.76 -2.71
CA GLY A 113 5.13 -17.07 -3.99
C GLY A 113 3.78 -16.69 -4.59
N PHE A 114 2.86 -16.17 -3.78
CA PHE A 114 1.50 -15.78 -4.21
C PHE A 114 0.67 -16.93 -4.80
N ARG A 115 1.03 -18.17 -4.49
CA ARG A 115 0.32 -19.37 -4.96
C ARG A 115 -0.87 -19.74 -4.09
N THR A 116 -0.87 -19.29 -2.84
CA THR A 116 -1.98 -19.49 -1.90
C THR A 116 -2.73 -18.17 -1.75
N ALA A 117 -4.06 -18.20 -1.91
CA ALA A 117 -4.89 -17.05 -1.63
C ALA A 117 -4.66 -16.60 -0.18
N PRO A 118 -4.43 -15.29 0.07
CA PRO A 118 -4.30 -14.79 1.43
C PRO A 118 -5.58 -15.13 2.22
N VAL A 119 -5.43 -15.37 3.53
CA VAL A 119 -6.57 -15.65 4.42
C VAL A 119 -7.57 -14.51 4.30
N MET A 120 -8.72 -14.80 3.70
CA MET A 120 -9.81 -13.85 3.59
C MET A 120 -10.48 -13.75 4.94
N ILE A 121 -10.70 -12.54 5.43
CA ILE A 121 -11.52 -12.30 6.61
C ILE A 121 -12.95 -12.64 6.20
N ASP A 122 -13.53 -13.65 6.85
CA ASP A 122 -14.91 -14.04 6.61
C ASP A 122 -15.82 -13.01 7.27
N PHE A 123 -16.50 -12.22 6.45
CA PHE A 123 -17.47 -11.21 6.90
C PHE A 123 -18.90 -11.77 6.94
N SER A 124 -19.09 -13.10 6.87
CA SER A 124 -20.40 -13.74 6.91
C SER A 124 -21.10 -13.70 8.29
N GLU A 125 -20.44 -13.23 9.35
CA GLU A 125 -21.00 -13.10 10.70
C GLU A 125 -21.27 -11.63 11.10
N SER A 126 -21.79 -10.80 10.19
CA SER A 126 -22.35 -9.47 10.53
C SER A 126 -23.73 -9.25 9.95
#